data_AF-A0A087G5L3-F1
#
_entry.id   AF-A0A087G5L3-F1
#
_cell.length_a   1.000
_cell.length_b   1.000
_cell.length_c   1.000
_cell.angle_alpha   90.00
_cell.angle_beta   90.00
_cell.angle_gamma   90.00
#
_symmetry.space_group_name_H-M   'P 1'
#
loop_
_entity.id
_entity.type
_entity.pdbx_description
1 polymer ?
#
loop_
_entity_poly.entity_id
_entity_poly.type
_entity_poly.pdbx_seq_one_letter_code
_entity_poly.pdbx_strand_id
1 'polypeptide(L)'
;MSILEFPPPVSPSPASSSRSLASPASFSSSTRLWRPAAQRNLRNQWSKLSTCRQQWIVACSGGRSHATSLVNSYLSQTYLPMMEFGVLSDMFDIKNKALKKLFNQQSSYRIKLLSSYKEMVAVVVEMVNASSTLRCYMKPSNGSLIEFSDSKGDPNDAGDCGGVPVFNFLNVSAFEKIAEELVEMFKREVMLKRLVIMELVSLSSQVPLPDKLSWSVELYNGEFDDLTKCSLYSMEVSEPILPRVKEDNLGISSTSHTNQPTAEILQIYLTTWLAEVNINNHRVDEILALVGEEIRVTL
;
A
#
# COMPACT_ATOMS: atom_id res chain seq x y z
N MET A 1 46.37 50.36 -76.64
CA MET A 1 46.59 51.03 -75.35
C MET A 1 45.25 51.51 -74.83
N SER A 2 44.80 50.98 -73.71
CA SER A 2 43.94 51.64 -72.71
C SER A 2 43.65 50.62 -71.62
N ILE A 3 44.25 50.85 -70.45
CA ILE A 3 44.03 50.14 -69.21
C ILE A 3 42.76 50.73 -68.60
N LEU A 4 41.81 49.89 -68.18
CA LEU A 4 40.75 50.29 -67.27
C LEU A 4 40.65 49.27 -66.14
N GLU A 5 40.84 49.80 -64.94
CA GLU A 5 40.98 49.13 -63.66
C GLU A 5 39.71 48.39 -63.24
N PHE A 6 39.90 47.23 -62.62
CA PHE A 6 38.85 46.50 -61.90
C PHE A 6 38.60 47.16 -60.53
N PRO A 7 37.35 47.34 -60.08
CA PRO A 7 37.05 47.82 -58.74
C PRO A 7 37.36 46.75 -57.67
N PRO A 8 37.71 47.17 -56.43
CA PRO A 8 38.11 46.27 -55.37
C PRO A 8 36.92 45.48 -54.78
N PRO A 9 37.17 44.32 -54.15
CA PRO A 9 36.13 43.47 -53.60
C PRO A 9 35.48 44.10 -52.37
N VAL A 10 34.15 43.96 -52.29
CA VAL A 10 33.31 44.40 -51.19
C VAL A 10 33.65 43.62 -49.92
N SER A 11 34.08 44.34 -48.88
CA SER A 11 34.27 43.79 -47.53
C SER A 11 32.92 43.35 -46.92
N PRO A 12 32.83 42.16 -46.30
CA PRO A 12 31.65 41.77 -45.56
C PRO A 12 31.55 42.51 -44.23
N SER A 13 30.35 43.03 -43.93
CA SER A 13 29.99 43.66 -42.66
C SER A 13 30.25 42.72 -41.47
N PRO A 14 30.73 43.22 -40.31
CA PRO A 14 30.87 42.40 -39.12
C PRO A 14 29.49 42.09 -38.54
N ALA A 15 29.05 40.84 -38.66
CA ALA A 15 27.93 40.32 -37.90
C ALA A 15 28.29 40.40 -36.40
N SER A 16 27.60 41.27 -35.68
CA SER A 16 27.60 41.38 -34.23
C SER A 16 27.11 40.07 -33.60
N SER A 17 28.03 39.13 -33.44
CA SER A 17 27.83 37.93 -32.62
C SER A 17 27.95 38.34 -31.15
N SER A 18 26.86 38.84 -30.57
CA SER A 18 26.70 38.87 -29.12
C SER A 18 26.66 37.44 -28.62
N ARG A 19 27.84 36.91 -28.24
CA ARG A 19 27.91 35.77 -27.30
C ARG A 19 27.33 36.26 -25.98
N SER A 20 26.04 36.04 -25.79
CA SER A 20 25.43 36.10 -24.47
C SER A 20 26.07 35.01 -23.63
N LEU A 21 27.02 35.41 -22.79
CA LEU A 21 27.48 34.64 -21.65
C LEU A 21 26.23 34.15 -20.90
N ALA A 22 26.13 32.84 -20.70
CA ALA A 22 25.06 32.24 -19.94
C ALA A 22 25.04 32.84 -18.52
N SER A 23 24.04 33.66 -18.23
CA SER A 23 23.72 34.06 -16.87
C SER A 23 23.31 32.82 -16.06
N PRO A 24 23.63 32.73 -14.76
CA PRO A 24 23.10 31.68 -13.90
C PRO A 24 21.58 31.79 -13.96
N ALA A 25 20.90 30.70 -14.30
CA ALA A 25 19.46 30.63 -14.48
C ALA A 25 18.74 31.40 -13.35
N SER A 26 18.06 32.48 -13.72
CA SER A 26 17.19 33.23 -12.83
C SER A 26 16.05 32.31 -12.42
N PHE A 27 16.17 31.64 -11.28
CA PHE A 27 15.06 30.92 -10.67
C PHE A 27 13.89 31.90 -10.56
N SER A 28 12.76 31.57 -11.20
CA SER A 28 11.57 32.41 -11.11
C SER A 28 11.20 32.62 -9.64
N SER A 29 10.64 33.79 -9.29
CA SER A 29 10.15 34.07 -7.94
C SER A 29 9.20 32.98 -7.43
N SER A 30 8.43 32.37 -8.35
CA SER A 30 7.56 31.22 -8.10
C SER A 30 8.33 29.98 -7.63
N THR A 31 9.43 29.62 -8.28
CA THR A 31 10.28 28.47 -7.89
C THR A 31 10.87 28.64 -6.48
N ARG A 32 11.24 29.87 -6.11
CA ARG A 32 11.79 30.18 -4.78
C ARG A 32 10.77 29.97 -3.66
N LEU A 33 9.49 30.25 -3.92
CA LEU A 33 8.40 30.09 -2.94
C LEU A 33 7.85 28.66 -2.93
N TRP A 34 7.83 27.98 -4.08
CA TRP A 34 7.39 26.60 -4.22
C TRP A 34 8.27 25.62 -3.44
N ARG A 35 9.59 25.75 -3.53
CA ARG A 35 10.53 24.77 -2.97
C ARG A 35 10.33 24.55 -1.45
N PRO A 36 10.25 25.58 -0.59
CA PRO A 36 9.97 25.37 0.83
C PRO A 36 8.63 24.68 1.11
N ALA A 37 7.59 24.96 0.31
CA ALA A 37 6.29 24.31 0.45
C ALA A 37 6.37 22.82 0.06
N ALA A 38 7.01 22.52 -1.08
CA ALA A 38 7.24 21.15 -1.54
C ALA A 38 8.08 20.34 -0.54
N GLN A 39 9.15 20.93 0.01
CA GLN A 39 9.99 20.28 1.04
C GLN A 39 9.18 19.90 2.28
N ARG A 40 8.31 20.82 2.76
CA ARG A 40 7.45 20.54 3.91
C ARG A 40 6.45 19.44 3.60
N ASN A 41 5.80 19.49 2.43
CA ASN A 41 4.83 18.49 2.03
C ASN A 41 5.47 17.10 1.94
N LEU A 42 6.61 16.97 1.24
CA LEU A 42 7.33 15.70 1.13
C LEU A 42 7.68 15.13 2.51
N ARG A 43 8.22 15.95 3.43
CA ARG A 43 8.49 15.48 4.80
C ARG A 43 7.24 14.95 5.48
N ASN A 44 6.14 15.70 5.41
CA ASN A 44 4.89 15.30 6.05
C ASN A 44 4.36 13.97 5.48
N GLN A 45 4.29 13.82 4.15
CA GLN A 45 3.75 12.60 3.55
C GLN A 45 4.67 11.39 3.78
N TRP A 46 5.99 11.56 3.71
CA TRP A 46 6.92 10.47 4.01
C TRP A 46 6.93 10.07 5.48
N SER A 47 6.78 11.02 6.41
CA SER A 47 6.56 10.69 7.83
C SER A 47 5.24 9.95 8.07
N LYS A 48 4.17 10.28 7.32
CA LYS A 48 2.93 9.50 7.35
C LYS A 48 3.14 8.08 6.82
N LEU A 49 3.85 7.91 5.70
CA LEU A 49 4.17 6.59 5.14
C LEU A 49 4.96 5.72 6.13
N SER A 50 5.95 6.30 6.80
CA SER A 50 6.69 5.62 7.89
C SER A 50 5.76 5.23 9.05
N THR A 51 4.89 6.14 9.49
CA THR A 51 3.89 5.84 10.55
C THR A 51 2.96 4.72 10.13
N CYS A 52 2.48 4.73 8.88
CA CYS A 52 1.62 3.69 8.33
C CYS A 52 2.33 2.33 8.33
N ARG A 53 3.63 2.27 8.01
CA ARG A 53 4.40 1.03 8.13
C ARG A 53 4.38 0.48 9.56
N GLN A 54 4.55 1.34 10.57
CA GLN A 54 4.51 0.89 11.96
C GLN A 54 3.11 0.39 12.36
N GLN A 55 2.06 1.08 11.91
CA GLN A 55 0.67 0.65 12.12
C GLN A 55 0.37 -0.68 11.44
N TRP A 56 0.87 -0.88 10.21
CA TRP A 56 0.78 -2.16 9.49
C TRP A 56 1.38 -3.30 10.32
N ILE A 57 2.59 -3.13 10.86
CA ILE A 57 3.27 -4.16 11.67
C ILE A 57 2.42 -4.54 12.88
N VAL A 58 1.82 -3.56 13.55
CA VAL A 58 0.94 -3.78 14.71
C VAL A 58 -0.32 -4.56 14.30
N ALA A 59 -1.02 -4.11 13.25
CA ALA A 59 -2.24 -4.75 12.77
C ALA A 59 -1.98 -6.17 12.26
N CYS A 60 -0.90 -6.38 11.50
CA CYS A 60 -0.47 -7.67 10.99
C CYS A 60 -0.12 -8.65 12.13
N SER A 61 0.59 -8.17 13.16
CA SER A 61 0.92 -8.98 14.35
C SER A 61 -0.33 -9.35 15.16
N GLY A 62 -1.26 -8.40 15.35
CA GLY A 62 -2.55 -8.64 15.97
C GLY A 62 -3.36 -9.69 15.22
N GLY A 63 -3.50 -9.52 13.90
CA GLY A 63 -4.19 -10.46 13.03
C GLY A 63 -3.56 -11.86 13.07
N ARG A 64 -2.23 -11.97 13.08
CA ARG A 64 -1.52 -13.26 13.24
C ARG A 64 -1.87 -13.96 14.55
N SER A 65 -1.89 -13.22 15.66
CA SER A 65 -2.27 -13.75 16.97
C SER A 65 -3.71 -14.26 16.98
N HIS A 66 -4.63 -13.51 16.36
CA HIS A 66 -6.03 -13.89 16.23
C HIS A 66 -6.23 -15.09 15.30
N ALA A 67 -5.55 -15.15 14.16
CA ALA A 67 -5.54 -16.28 13.24
C ALA A 67 -5.02 -17.56 13.92
N THR A 68 -3.90 -17.46 14.65
CA THR A 68 -3.34 -18.60 15.41
C THR A 68 -4.33 -19.08 16.47
N SER A 69 -4.93 -18.16 17.22
CA SER A 69 -5.92 -18.50 18.25
C SER A 69 -7.18 -19.14 17.65
N LEU A 70 -7.63 -18.65 16.50
CA LEU A 70 -8.75 -19.18 15.75
C LEU A 70 -8.50 -20.63 15.30
N VAL A 71 -7.32 -20.89 14.72
CA VAL A 71 -6.88 -22.23 14.31
C VAL A 71 -6.78 -23.16 15.52
N ASN A 72 -6.18 -22.71 16.62
CA ASN A 72 -6.07 -23.51 17.84
C ASN A 72 -7.44 -23.86 18.42
N SER A 73 -8.38 -22.91 18.48
CA SER A 73 -9.76 -23.18 18.90
C SER A 73 -10.48 -24.13 17.95
N TYR A 74 -10.24 -24.03 16.64
CA TYR A 74 -10.79 -24.94 15.64
C TYR A 74 -10.28 -26.38 15.85
N LEU A 75 -8.96 -26.57 15.87
CA LEU A 75 -8.34 -27.88 16.09
C LEU A 75 -8.76 -28.48 17.43
N SER A 76 -8.80 -27.67 18.49
CA SER A 76 -9.27 -28.12 19.80
C SER A 76 -10.69 -28.65 19.73
N GLN A 77 -11.60 -27.98 19.01
CA GLN A 77 -12.98 -28.48 18.83
C GLN A 77 -13.01 -29.79 18.05
N THR A 78 -12.15 -29.96 17.04
CA THR A 78 -12.07 -31.17 16.23
C THR A 78 -11.59 -32.37 17.05
N TYR A 79 -10.61 -32.19 17.94
CA TYR A 79 -10.02 -33.30 18.70
C TYR A 79 -10.67 -33.55 20.07
N LEU A 80 -11.36 -32.56 20.67
CA LEU A 80 -11.98 -32.71 21.99
C LEU A 80 -12.94 -33.92 22.10
N PRO A 81 -13.78 -34.25 21.08
CA PRO A 81 -14.64 -35.43 21.15
C PRO A 81 -13.85 -36.72 21.37
N MET A 82 -12.69 -36.84 20.71
CA MET A 82 -11.78 -37.99 20.77
C MET A 82 -10.89 -38.00 22.02
N MET A 83 -10.83 -36.91 22.77
CA MET A 83 -9.97 -36.79 23.94
C MET A 83 -10.53 -37.60 25.13
N GLU A 84 -9.64 -38.33 25.80
CA GLU A 84 -9.91 -39.00 27.07
C GLU A 84 -9.82 -37.99 28.22
N PHE A 85 -10.88 -37.88 29.00
CA PHE A 85 -10.98 -36.89 30.09
C PHE A 85 -10.48 -37.44 31.44
N GLY A 86 -10.12 -38.74 31.50
CA GLY A 86 -9.68 -39.39 32.73
C GLY A 86 -10.66 -39.16 33.87
N VAL A 87 -10.16 -38.73 35.03
CA VAL A 87 -10.98 -38.40 36.22
C VAL A 87 -12.06 -37.34 35.99
N LEU A 88 -11.98 -36.55 34.91
CA LEU A 88 -13.01 -35.57 34.55
C LEU A 88 -14.17 -36.20 33.78
N SER A 89 -14.11 -37.47 33.38
CA SER A 89 -15.20 -38.16 32.65
C SER A 89 -16.52 -38.14 33.43
N ASP A 90 -16.42 -38.17 34.75
CA ASP A 90 -17.57 -38.26 35.65
C ASP A 90 -18.25 -36.89 35.84
N MET A 91 -17.60 -35.81 35.41
CA MET A 91 -18.20 -34.48 35.42
C MET A 91 -19.28 -34.36 34.36
N PHE A 92 -20.52 -34.23 34.81
CA PHE A 92 -21.66 -34.06 33.93
C PHE A 92 -21.46 -32.91 32.93
N ASP A 93 -21.62 -33.25 31.65
CA ASP A 93 -21.64 -32.31 30.53
C ASP A 93 -20.31 -31.56 30.27
N ILE A 94 -19.18 -32.02 30.84
CA ILE A 94 -17.90 -31.31 30.74
C ILE A 94 -17.44 -31.14 29.29
N LYS A 95 -17.62 -32.17 28.44
CA LYS A 95 -17.26 -32.13 27.02
C LYS A 95 -18.08 -31.07 26.28
N ASN A 96 -19.39 -31.05 26.46
CA ASN A 96 -20.26 -30.08 25.80
C ASN A 96 -20.00 -28.64 26.28
N LYS A 97 -19.74 -28.44 27.57
CA LYS A 97 -19.35 -27.13 28.12
C LYS A 97 -18.01 -26.65 27.53
N ALA A 98 -17.03 -27.54 27.41
CA ALA A 98 -15.75 -27.23 26.79
C ALA A 98 -15.89 -26.93 25.29
N LEU A 99 -16.69 -27.70 24.53
CA LEU A 99 -17.01 -27.40 23.13
C LEU A 99 -17.68 -26.05 22.97
N LYS A 100 -18.70 -25.75 23.80
CA LYS A 100 -19.40 -24.46 23.79
C LYS A 100 -18.44 -23.30 24.07
N LYS A 101 -17.52 -23.47 25.03
CA LYS A 101 -16.48 -22.47 25.32
C LYS A 101 -15.57 -22.25 24.10
N LEU A 102 -15.08 -23.32 23.50
CA LEU A 102 -14.21 -23.24 22.32
C LEU A 102 -14.93 -22.62 21.12
N PHE A 103 -16.20 -22.92 20.91
CA PHE A 103 -17.02 -22.31 19.86
C PHE A 103 -17.17 -20.79 20.04
N ASN A 104 -17.44 -20.37 21.28
CA ASN A 104 -17.53 -18.94 21.61
C ASN A 104 -16.18 -18.24 21.40
N GLN A 105 -15.07 -18.89 21.80
CA GLN A 105 -13.71 -18.39 21.56
C GLN A 105 -13.42 -18.26 20.07
N GLN A 106 -13.71 -19.30 19.28
CA GLN A 106 -13.54 -19.29 17.83
C GLN A 106 -14.28 -18.12 17.20
N SER A 107 -15.55 -17.91 17.57
CA SER A 107 -16.36 -16.80 17.06
C SER A 107 -15.78 -15.44 17.44
N SER A 108 -15.28 -15.28 18.67
CA SER A 108 -14.59 -14.06 19.09
C SER A 108 -13.30 -13.80 18.29
N TYR A 109 -12.50 -14.84 18.03
CA TYR A 109 -11.28 -14.70 17.23
C TYR A 109 -11.56 -14.40 15.76
N ARG A 110 -12.67 -14.89 15.18
CA ARG A 110 -13.10 -14.48 13.82
C ARG A 110 -13.33 -12.97 13.75
N ILE A 111 -14.09 -12.42 14.69
CA ILE A 111 -14.39 -10.97 14.74
C ILE A 111 -13.09 -10.17 14.88
N LYS A 112 -12.19 -10.58 15.76
CA LYS A 112 -10.91 -9.90 15.97
C LYS A 112 -10.00 -9.99 14.74
N LEU A 113 -9.96 -11.13 14.06
CA LEU A 113 -9.21 -11.31 12.82
C LEU A 113 -9.73 -10.36 11.72
N LEU A 114 -11.05 -10.27 11.54
CA LEU A 114 -11.67 -9.34 10.61
C LEU A 114 -11.39 -7.87 10.98
N SER A 115 -11.36 -7.54 12.27
CA SER A 115 -10.97 -6.21 12.74
C SER A 115 -9.52 -5.87 12.36
N SER A 116 -8.58 -6.77 12.61
CA SER A 116 -7.18 -6.56 12.20
C SER A 116 -7.01 -6.45 10.70
N TYR A 117 -7.82 -7.19 9.92
CA TYR A 117 -7.85 -7.03 8.47
C TYR A 117 -8.33 -5.64 8.05
N LYS A 118 -9.45 -5.18 8.62
CA LYS A 118 -9.96 -3.84 8.37
C LYS A 118 -8.92 -2.77 8.70
N GLU A 119 -8.19 -2.92 9.80
CA GLU A 119 -7.07 -2.03 10.18
C GLU A 119 -5.96 -2.05 9.13
N MET A 120 -5.57 -3.22 8.62
CA MET A 120 -4.56 -3.33 7.56
C MET A 120 -5.02 -2.64 6.26
N VAL A 121 -6.28 -2.84 5.83
CA VAL A 121 -6.82 -2.16 4.65
C VAL A 121 -6.85 -0.65 4.85
N ALA A 122 -7.29 -0.16 6.01
CA ALA A 122 -7.28 1.26 6.34
C ALA A 122 -5.88 1.87 6.28
N VAL A 123 -4.86 1.15 6.78
CA VAL A 123 -3.46 1.58 6.67
C VAL A 123 -3.02 1.69 5.22
N VAL A 124 -3.39 0.74 4.35
CA VAL A 124 -3.06 0.79 2.92
C VAL A 124 -3.77 1.96 2.23
N VAL A 125 -5.02 2.26 2.59
CA VAL A 125 -5.73 3.46 2.11
C VAL A 125 -4.97 4.73 2.46
N GLU A 126 -4.51 4.86 3.71
CA GLU A 126 -3.70 6.01 4.13
C GLU A 126 -2.35 6.09 3.42
N MET A 127 -1.71 4.96 3.15
CA MET A 127 -0.49 4.90 2.34
C MET A 127 -0.72 5.40 0.91
N VAL A 128 -1.81 4.97 0.27
CA VAL A 128 -2.19 5.42 -1.08
C VAL A 128 -2.48 6.92 -1.08
N ASN A 129 -3.21 7.42 -0.09
CA ASN A 129 -3.50 8.85 0.06
C ASN A 129 -2.22 9.68 0.26
N ALA A 130 -1.31 9.24 1.12
CA ALA A 130 -0.04 9.93 1.35
C ALA A 130 0.86 9.93 0.10
N SER A 131 0.91 8.82 -0.63
CA SER A 131 1.72 8.70 -1.85
C SER A 131 1.19 9.55 -3.01
N SER A 132 -0.14 9.70 -3.13
CA SER A 132 -0.77 10.48 -4.21
C SER A 132 -0.76 12.00 -3.97
N THR A 133 -0.40 12.44 -2.76
CA THR A 133 -0.39 13.85 -2.35
C THR A 133 1.03 14.41 -2.18
N LEU A 134 2.05 13.81 -2.81
CA LEU A 134 3.44 14.26 -2.75
C LEU A 134 3.70 15.57 -3.53
N ARG A 135 2.90 15.84 -4.57
CA ARG A 135 2.98 17.07 -5.36
C ARG A 135 2.55 18.30 -4.58
N CYS A 136 3.09 19.45 -4.98
CA CYS A 136 2.82 20.73 -4.36
C CYS A 136 2.39 21.73 -5.44
N TYR A 137 1.11 22.08 -5.43
CA TYR A 137 0.44 22.88 -6.44
C TYR A 137 0.29 24.32 -5.97
N MET A 138 0.34 25.26 -6.89
CA MET A 138 -0.02 26.65 -6.65
C MET A 138 -1.53 26.77 -6.49
N LYS A 139 -1.97 27.43 -5.41
CA LYS A 139 -3.37 27.67 -5.17
C LYS A 139 -3.85 28.86 -6.02
N PRO A 140 -5.00 28.76 -6.71
CA PRO A 140 -5.61 29.92 -7.35
C PRO A 140 -5.91 30.97 -6.29
N SER A 141 -5.25 32.13 -6.38
CA SER A 141 -5.39 33.21 -5.40
C SER A 141 -6.27 34.33 -5.96
N ASN A 142 -7.21 34.81 -5.13
CA ASN A 142 -7.95 36.05 -5.39
C ASN A 142 -7.21 37.29 -4.82
N GLY A 143 -5.99 37.13 -4.30
CA GLY A 143 -5.17 38.16 -3.65
C GLY A 143 -3.71 38.18 -4.12
N SER A 144 -2.86 38.99 -3.48
CA SER A 144 -1.45 39.20 -3.88
C SER A 144 -0.45 38.16 -3.34
N LEU A 145 -0.87 37.28 -2.42
CA LEU A 145 0.00 36.25 -1.83
C LEU A 145 -0.12 34.91 -2.58
N ILE A 146 1.03 34.32 -2.89
CA ILE A 146 1.13 32.98 -3.50
C ILE A 146 1.05 31.93 -2.38
N GLU A 147 0.06 31.06 -2.45
CA GLU A 147 -0.12 29.91 -1.56
C GLU A 147 0.09 28.59 -2.32
N PHE A 148 0.41 27.53 -1.59
CA PHE A 148 0.59 26.19 -2.15
C PHE A 148 -0.23 25.14 -1.38
N SER A 149 -0.70 24.12 -2.09
CA SER A 149 -1.50 23.00 -1.57
C SER A 149 -0.98 21.65 -2.09
N ASP A 150 -1.38 20.57 -1.44
CA ASP A 150 -1.19 19.18 -1.88
C ASP A 150 -2.28 18.69 -2.85
N SER A 151 -3.35 19.48 -2.99
CA SER A 151 -4.44 19.27 -3.94
C SER A 151 -4.29 20.15 -5.18
N LYS A 152 -4.59 19.57 -6.34
CA LYS A 152 -4.50 20.24 -7.63
C LYS A 152 -5.67 21.20 -7.80
N GLY A 153 -5.38 22.51 -7.82
CA GLY A 153 -6.35 23.56 -8.09
C GLY A 153 -6.40 23.98 -9.55
N ASP A 154 -5.23 24.20 -10.17
CA ASP A 154 -5.10 24.56 -11.58
C ASP A 154 -4.81 23.31 -12.44
N PRO A 155 -5.60 23.00 -13.48
CA PRO A 155 -5.35 21.86 -14.38
C PRO A 155 -3.98 21.93 -15.07
N ASN A 156 -3.41 23.12 -15.28
CA ASN A 156 -2.13 23.31 -15.97
C ASN A 156 -0.91 23.20 -15.05
N ASP A 157 -1.11 23.22 -13.72
CA ASP A 157 -0.01 23.07 -12.77
C ASP A 157 0.30 21.59 -12.54
N ALA A 158 1.50 21.17 -12.93
CA ALA A 158 1.99 19.81 -12.68
C ALA A 158 2.36 19.57 -11.22
N GLY A 159 2.54 20.62 -10.40
CA GLY A 159 2.89 20.51 -8.98
C GLY A 159 4.31 20.03 -8.70
N ASP A 160 5.17 19.98 -9.71
CA ASP A 160 6.57 19.51 -9.65
C ASP A 160 7.60 20.60 -10.04
N CYS A 161 7.12 21.82 -10.29
CA CYS A 161 7.91 22.97 -10.74
C CYS A 161 8.84 22.64 -11.93
N GLY A 162 8.39 21.82 -12.89
CA GLY A 162 9.17 21.46 -14.07
C GLY A 162 10.31 20.48 -13.77
N GLY A 163 10.14 19.62 -12.76
CA GLY A 163 11.07 18.53 -12.45
C GLY A 163 12.34 18.95 -11.71
N VAL A 164 12.36 20.17 -11.15
CA VAL A 164 13.49 20.68 -10.37
C VAL A 164 13.66 19.85 -9.08
N PRO A 165 14.90 19.46 -8.70
CA PRO A 165 15.14 18.76 -7.43
C PRO A 165 14.62 19.57 -6.24
N VAL A 166 13.94 18.91 -5.31
CA VAL A 166 13.32 19.59 -4.15
C VAL A 166 14.34 19.84 -3.04
N PHE A 167 15.17 18.84 -2.78
CA PHE A 167 16.30 18.92 -1.83
C PHE A 167 17.63 18.97 -2.59
N ASN A 168 18.32 17.84 -2.73
CA ASN A 168 19.65 17.79 -3.35
C ASN A 168 19.58 17.14 -4.73
N PHE A 169 19.03 15.93 -4.83
CA PHE A 169 19.13 15.06 -6.01
C PHE A 169 17.76 14.67 -6.56
N LEU A 170 16.75 14.46 -5.72
CA LEU A 170 15.46 13.93 -6.13
C LEU A 170 14.46 15.04 -6.44
N ASN A 171 13.79 14.90 -7.59
CA ASN A 171 12.59 15.67 -7.91
C ASN A 171 11.33 14.96 -7.39
N VAL A 172 10.18 15.65 -7.44
CA VAL A 172 8.91 15.11 -6.93
C VAL A 172 8.55 13.78 -7.60
N SER A 173 8.72 13.65 -8.92
CA SER A 173 8.40 12.42 -9.64
C SER A 173 9.25 11.22 -9.19
N ALA A 174 10.51 11.44 -8.81
CA ALA A 174 11.34 10.39 -8.24
C ALA A 174 10.80 9.92 -6.88
N PHE A 175 10.38 10.84 -6.00
CA PHE A 175 9.71 10.49 -4.74
C PHE A 175 8.40 9.73 -4.99
N GLU A 176 7.59 10.15 -5.97
CA GLU A 176 6.35 9.46 -6.32
C GLU A 176 6.60 8.01 -6.72
N LYS A 177 7.59 7.75 -7.58
CA LYS A 177 7.93 6.38 -8.01
C LYS A 177 8.41 5.50 -6.85
N ILE A 178 9.21 6.06 -5.95
CA ILE A 178 9.69 5.33 -4.78
C ILE A 178 8.53 5.04 -3.81
N ALA A 179 7.63 6.01 -3.60
CA ALA A 179 6.43 5.81 -2.79
C ALA A 179 5.48 4.79 -3.43
N GLU A 180 5.27 4.84 -4.74
CA GLU A 180 4.47 3.87 -5.48
C GLU A 180 5.02 2.45 -5.32
N GLU A 181 6.33 2.26 -5.47
CA GLU A 181 6.99 0.97 -5.22
C GLU A 181 6.72 0.47 -3.80
N LEU A 182 6.86 1.35 -2.80
CA LEU A 182 6.60 1.02 -1.40
C LEU A 182 5.15 0.58 -1.19
N VAL A 183 4.18 1.39 -1.62
CA VAL A 183 2.75 1.15 -1.40
C VAL A 183 2.26 -0.10 -2.15
N GLU A 184 2.81 -0.36 -3.33
CA GLU A 184 2.44 -1.51 -4.15
C GLU A 184 2.79 -2.85 -3.48
N MET A 185 3.87 -2.92 -2.68
CA MET A 185 4.17 -4.10 -1.86
C MET A 185 3.05 -4.39 -0.84
N PHE A 186 2.58 -3.36 -0.13
CA PHE A 186 1.51 -3.50 0.86
C PHE A 186 0.15 -3.81 0.24
N LYS A 187 -0.17 -3.20 -0.91
CA LYS A 187 -1.39 -3.50 -1.66
C LYS A 187 -1.52 -4.98 -2.02
N ARG A 188 -0.44 -5.57 -2.55
CA ARG A 188 -0.39 -6.99 -2.89
C ARG A 188 -0.52 -7.88 -1.67
N GLU A 189 0.16 -7.49 -0.59
CA GLU A 189 0.10 -8.25 0.66
C GLU A 189 -1.30 -8.23 1.27
N VAL A 190 -2.01 -7.09 1.24
CA VAL A 190 -3.39 -7.03 1.77
C VAL A 190 -4.34 -7.95 1.01
N MET A 191 -4.19 -8.07 -0.32
CA MET A 191 -5.03 -8.98 -1.11
C MET A 191 -4.69 -10.44 -0.85
N LEU A 192 -3.41 -10.78 -0.66
CA LEU A 192 -3.02 -12.13 -0.25
C LEU A 192 -3.59 -12.47 1.14
N LYS A 193 -3.50 -11.53 2.10
CA LYS A 193 -4.08 -11.71 3.43
C LYS A 193 -5.59 -11.84 3.37
N ARG A 194 -6.29 -11.09 2.51
CA ARG A 194 -7.74 -11.23 2.27
C ARG A 194 -8.11 -12.67 1.91
N LEU A 195 -7.37 -13.28 0.98
CA LEU A 195 -7.58 -14.67 0.58
C LEU A 195 -7.42 -15.63 1.77
N VAL A 196 -6.36 -15.46 2.56
CA VAL A 196 -6.10 -16.28 3.75
C VAL A 196 -7.22 -16.11 4.80
N ILE A 197 -7.71 -14.89 4.99
CA ILE A 197 -8.78 -14.60 5.95
C ILE A 197 -10.05 -15.33 5.58
N MET A 198 -10.44 -15.30 4.31
CA MET A 198 -11.64 -15.98 3.83
C MET A 198 -11.63 -17.47 4.21
N GLU A 199 -10.50 -18.15 4.01
CA GLU A 199 -10.35 -19.55 4.40
C GLU A 199 -10.41 -19.73 5.92
N LEU A 200 -9.73 -18.86 6.68
CA LEU A 200 -9.68 -18.94 8.14
C LEU A 200 -11.02 -18.66 8.82
N VAL A 201 -11.78 -17.66 8.36
CA VAL A 201 -13.07 -17.33 8.97
C VAL A 201 -14.15 -18.36 8.62
N SER A 202 -14.01 -19.05 7.48
CA SER A 202 -14.87 -20.18 7.08
C SER A 202 -14.60 -21.49 7.84
N LEU A 203 -13.57 -21.57 8.69
CA LEU A 203 -13.31 -22.76 9.51
C LEU A 203 -14.52 -23.07 10.40
N SER A 204 -15.05 -24.28 10.35
CA SER A 204 -16.17 -24.70 11.18
C SER A 204 -16.10 -26.17 11.53
N SER A 205 -16.41 -26.49 12.79
CA SER A 205 -16.63 -27.85 13.28
C SER A 205 -18.12 -28.23 13.30
N GLN A 206 -19.03 -27.30 13.00
CA GLN A 206 -20.47 -27.53 13.01
C GLN A 206 -20.99 -28.08 11.68
N VAL A 207 -22.04 -28.91 11.76
CA VAL A 207 -22.83 -29.42 10.64
C VAL A 207 -24.22 -28.77 10.70
N PRO A 208 -24.73 -28.17 9.60
CA PRO A 208 -24.08 -28.06 8.30
C PRO A 208 -22.89 -27.09 8.34
N LEU A 209 -21.89 -27.39 7.50
CA LEU A 209 -20.77 -26.49 7.29
C LEU A 209 -21.29 -25.16 6.72
N PRO A 210 -20.78 -24.01 7.19
CA PRO A 210 -21.14 -22.73 6.61
C PRO A 210 -20.70 -22.69 5.15
N ASP A 211 -21.48 -22.01 4.31
CA ASP A 211 -21.11 -21.76 2.92
C ASP A 211 -19.74 -21.07 2.89
N LYS A 212 -18.89 -21.52 1.95
CA LYS A 212 -17.60 -20.89 1.73
C LYS A 212 -17.83 -19.43 1.33
N LEU A 213 -17.09 -18.51 1.95
CA LEU A 213 -17.18 -17.10 1.58
C LEU A 213 -16.78 -16.92 0.12
N SER A 214 -17.67 -16.28 -0.64
CA SER A 214 -17.38 -15.88 -2.02
C SER A 214 -16.39 -14.73 -2.04
N TRP A 215 -15.51 -14.70 -3.04
CA TRP A 215 -14.57 -13.62 -3.26
C TRP A 215 -15.27 -12.27 -3.46
N SER A 216 -16.46 -12.30 -4.04
CA SER A 216 -17.33 -11.16 -4.34
C SER A 216 -18.17 -10.68 -3.14
N VAL A 217 -17.91 -11.17 -1.93
CA VAL A 217 -18.59 -10.74 -0.69
C VAL A 217 -17.65 -9.90 0.17
N GLU A 218 -18.18 -8.82 0.75
CA GLU A 218 -17.44 -7.99 1.70
C GLU A 218 -17.13 -8.76 2.99
N LEU A 219 -15.87 -8.67 3.45
CA LEU A 219 -15.45 -9.22 4.75
C LEU A 219 -15.84 -8.30 5.92
N TYR A 220 -16.05 -7.03 5.64
CA TYR A 220 -16.58 -6.04 6.57
C TYR A 220 -17.33 -4.96 5.81
N ASN A 221 -18.30 -4.30 6.45
CA ASN A 221 -19.11 -3.26 5.81
C ASN A 221 -18.22 -2.12 5.28
N GLY A 222 -18.31 -1.86 3.97
CA GLY A 222 -17.54 -0.81 3.28
C GLY A 222 -16.15 -1.25 2.81
N GLU A 223 -15.85 -2.55 2.84
CA GLU A 223 -14.59 -3.09 2.31
C GLU A 223 -14.36 -2.65 0.86
N PHE A 224 -15.37 -2.73 0.00
CA PHE A 224 -15.18 -2.46 -1.43
C PHE A 224 -14.90 -0.98 -1.70
N ASP A 225 -15.46 -0.06 -0.92
CA ASP A 225 -15.13 1.36 -1.00
C ASP A 225 -13.65 1.60 -0.65
N ASP A 226 -13.15 0.93 0.39
CA ASP A 226 -11.75 1.03 0.80
C ASP A 226 -10.81 0.39 -0.24
N LEU A 227 -11.15 -0.79 -0.77
CA LEU A 227 -10.38 -1.44 -1.83
C LEU A 227 -10.39 -0.61 -3.13
N THR A 228 -11.49 0.07 -3.44
CA THR A 228 -11.60 0.97 -4.59
C THR A 228 -10.63 2.15 -4.47
N LYS A 229 -10.50 2.77 -3.29
CA LYS A 229 -9.50 3.83 -3.03
C LYS A 229 -8.08 3.34 -3.30
N CYS A 230 -7.81 2.06 -3.09
CA CYS A 230 -6.52 1.43 -3.34
C CYS A 230 -6.32 0.93 -4.77
N SER A 231 -7.30 1.08 -5.66
CA SER A 231 -7.30 0.41 -6.99
C SER A 231 -7.15 -1.11 -6.88
N LEU A 232 -7.77 -1.70 -5.86
CA LEU A 232 -7.79 -3.14 -5.57
C LEU A 232 -9.19 -3.77 -5.79
N TYR A 233 -10.13 -2.98 -6.29
CA TYR A 233 -11.46 -3.42 -6.67
C TYR A 233 -11.72 -3.06 -8.13
N SER A 234 -12.23 -4.00 -8.92
CA SER A 234 -12.59 -3.76 -10.31
C SER A 234 -14.08 -3.45 -10.41
N MET A 235 -14.39 -2.23 -10.87
CA MET A 235 -15.77 -1.82 -11.12
C MET A 235 -16.40 -2.54 -12.32
N GLU A 236 -15.59 -3.01 -13.27
CA GLU A 236 -16.06 -3.70 -14.48
C GLU A 236 -16.65 -5.07 -14.16
N VAL A 237 -15.96 -5.84 -13.31
CA VAL A 237 -16.40 -7.17 -12.88
C VAL A 237 -17.11 -7.16 -11.52
N SER A 238 -17.11 -6.02 -10.83
CA SER A 238 -17.66 -5.86 -9.48
C SER A 238 -17.07 -6.84 -8.47
N GLU A 239 -15.74 -7.01 -8.53
CA GLU A 239 -15.00 -7.93 -7.67
C GLU A 239 -13.63 -7.37 -7.26
N PRO A 240 -13.11 -7.76 -6.08
CA PRO A 240 -11.74 -7.47 -5.70
C PRO A 240 -10.74 -8.06 -6.69
N ILE A 241 -9.60 -7.39 -6.90
CA ILE A 241 -8.55 -7.86 -7.80
C ILE A 241 -7.82 -9.04 -7.16
N LEU A 242 -7.75 -10.17 -7.86
CA LEU A 242 -7.04 -11.35 -7.36
C LEU A 242 -5.55 -11.05 -7.11
N PRO A 243 -4.95 -11.61 -6.03
CA PRO A 243 -3.52 -11.49 -5.81
C PRO A 243 -2.74 -12.01 -7.02
N ARG A 244 -1.97 -11.15 -7.67
CA ARG A 244 -1.07 -11.55 -8.76
C ARG A 244 0.26 -11.97 -8.17
N VAL A 245 0.60 -13.25 -8.27
CA VAL A 245 1.99 -13.69 -8.10
C VAL A 245 2.77 -13.13 -9.29
N LYS A 246 4.02 -12.69 -9.08
CA LYS A 246 4.86 -11.96 -10.06
C LYS A 246 5.21 -12.77 -11.33
N GLU A 247 4.61 -13.93 -11.53
CA GLU A 247 4.69 -14.79 -12.71
C GLU A 247 3.25 -15.06 -13.20
N ASP A 248 2.90 -14.44 -14.33
CA ASP A 248 1.68 -14.73 -15.07
C ASP A 248 1.58 -16.24 -15.39
N ASN A 249 0.34 -16.74 -15.41
CA ASN A 249 -0.12 -18.08 -15.85
C ASN A 249 -0.31 -19.16 -14.78
N LEU A 250 -0.96 -18.84 -13.67
CA LEU A 250 -1.78 -19.85 -13.02
C LEU A 250 -3.24 -19.44 -13.13
N GLY A 251 -3.92 -20.01 -14.14
CA GLY A 251 -5.37 -20.07 -14.14
C GLY A 251 -5.80 -20.86 -12.91
N ILE A 252 -5.95 -20.16 -11.79
CA ILE A 252 -6.51 -20.73 -10.58
C ILE A 252 -8.00 -20.88 -10.88
N SER A 253 -8.35 -22.00 -11.49
CA SER A 253 -9.73 -22.48 -11.46
C SER A 253 -10.12 -22.56 -9.99
N SER A 254 -11.23 -21.91 -9.64
CA SER A 254 -11.93 -22.08 -8.37
C SER A 254 -12.22 -23.57 -8.16
N THR A 255 -11.28 -24.29 -7.56
CA THR A 255 -11.52 -25.66 -7.12
C THR A 255 -12.35 -25.57 -5.86
N SER A 256 -13.63 -25.91 -6.02
CA SER A 256 -14.55 -26.24 -4.94
C SER A 256 -13.95 -27.40 -4.13
N HIS A 257 -13.26 -27.06 -3.04
CA HIS A 257 -12.88 -28.02 -2.01
C HIS A 257 -13.99 -28.00 -0.96
N THR A 258 -14.85 -29.01 -1.00
CA THR A 258 -15.94 -29.25 -0.05
C THR A 258 -15.45 -29.75 1.33
N ASN A 259 -14.14 -29.88 1.52
CA ASN A 259 -13.53 -30.42 2.73
C ASN A 259 -12.89 -29.32 3.58
N GLN A 260 -13.09 -29.37 4.89
CA GLN A 260 -12.36 -28.52 5.84
C GLN A 260 -10.84 -28.77 5.71
N PRO A 261 -10.00 -27.73 5.91
CA PRO A 261 -8.58 -27.83 5.70
C PRO A 261 -7.91 -28.76 6.73
N THR A 262 -6.88 -29.49 6.28
CA THR A 262 -6.03 -30.31 7.15
C THR A 262 -5.10 -29.43 7.99
N ALA A 263 -4.44 -30.01 9.00
CA ALA A 263 -3.48 -29.29 9.83
C ALA A 263 -2.32 -28.70 9.02
N GLU A 264 -1.88 -29.40 7.97
CA GLU A 264 -0.82 -28.93 7.06
C GLU A 264 -1.28 -27.70 6.26
N ILE A 265 -2.52 -27.69 5.77
CA ILE A 265 -3.09 -26.54 5.06
C ILE A 265 -3.22 -25.34 6.00
N LEU A 266 -3.66 -25.56 7.24
CA LEU A 266 -3.74 -24.51 8.25
C LEU A 266 -2.36 -23.93 8.57
N GLN A 267 -1.33 -24.77 8.63
CA GLN A 267 0.05 -24.33 8.79
C GLN A 267 0.48 -23.44 7.61
N ILE A 268 0.17 -23.84 6.37
CA ILE A 268 0.44 -23.02 5.18
C ILE A 268 -0.23 -21.64 5.32
N TYR A 269 -1.49 -21.57 5.72
CA TYR A 269 -2.19 -20.30 5.90
C TYR A 269 -1.52 -19.39 6.94
N LEU A 270 -1.15 -19.94 8.10
CA LEU A 270 -0.48 -19.18 9.16
C LEU A 270 0.94 -18.76 8.77
N THR A 271 1.67 -19.62 8.06
CA THR A 271 3.01 -19.30 7.54
C THR A 271 2.95 -18.24 6.46
N THR A 272 1.99 -18.32 5.52
CA THR A 272 1.77 -17.29 4.51
C THR A 272 1.47 -15.94 5.16
N TRP A 273 0.64 -15.91 6.20
CA TRP A 273 0.40 -14.68 6.96
C TRP A 273 1.69 -14.11 7.57
N LEU A 274 2.49 -14.97 8.20
CA LEU A 274 3.72 -14.60 8.90
C LEU A 274 4.83 -14.11 7.95
N ALA A 275 4.95 -14.73 6.78
CA ALA A 275 6.06 -14.50 5.87
C ALA A 275 6.01 -13.14 5.17
N GLU A 276 4.85 -12.48 5.14
CA GLU A 276 4.62 -11.23 4.41
C GLU A 276 5.17 -11.28 2.98
N VAL A 277 4.72 -12.27 2.22
CA VAL A 277 5.35 -12.77 0.99
C VAL A 277 5.57 -11.68 -0.06
N ASN A 278 4.73 -10.64 -0.08
CA ASN A 278 4.83 -9.54 -1.04
C ASN A 278 5.60 -8.32 -0.52
N ILE A 279 6.04 -8.31 0.74
CA ILE A 279 6.78 -7.20 1.36
C ILE A 279 8.25 -7.60 1.48
N ASN A 280 9.10 -6.98 0.65
CA ASN A 280 10.54 -7.09 0.84
C ASN A 280 11.00 -6.11 1.92
N ASN A 281 11.11 -6.58 3.16
CA ASN A 281 11.50 -5.76 4.30
C ASN A 281 12.85 -5.05 4.10
N HIS A 282 13.84 -5.69 3.46
CA HIS A 282 15.11 -5.05 3.15
C HIS A 282 14.94 -3.87 2.18
N ARG A 283 14.09 -4.05 1.16
CA ARG A 283 13.78 -2.97 0.21
C ARG A 283 13.00 -1.82 0.86
N VAL A 284 12.08 -2.14 1.77
CA VAL A 284 11.37 -1.13 2.57
C VAL A 284 12.35 -0.30 3.39
N ASP A 285 13.28 -0.95 4.11
CA ASP A 285 14.28 -0.25 4.92
C ASP A 285 15.23 0.59 4.05
N GLU A 286 15.65 0.08 2.88
CA GLU A 286 16.45 0.82 1.90
C GLU A 286 15.72 2.08 1.39
N ILE A 287 14.44 1.95 1.03
CA ILE A 287 13.60 3.07 0.58
C ILE A 287 13.53 4.15 1.66
N LEU A 288 13.22 3.77 2.90
CA LEU A 288 13.09 4.72 4.01
C LEU A 288 14.43 5.40 4.34
N ALA A 289 15.54 4.66 4.28
CA ALA A 289 16.87 5.22 4.48
C ALA A 289 17.25 6.23 3.37
N LEU A 290 17.06 5.85 2.10
CA LEU A 290 17.36 6.70 0.95
C LEU A 290 16.55 8.00 0.98
N VAL A 291 15.24 7.89 1.23
CA VAL A 291 14.36 9.05 1.33
C VAL A 291 14.71 9.89 2.55
N GLY A 292 14.94 9.25 3.70
CA GLY A 292 15.27 9.93 4.95
C GLY A 292 16.54 10.76 4.85
N GLU A 293 17.56 10.23 4.16
CA GLU A 293 18.79 10.97 3.84
C GLU A 293 18.51 12.19 2.96
N GLU A 294 17.73 12.01 1.88
CA GLU A 294 17.42 13.09 0.93
C GLU A 294 16.60 14.23 1.58
N ILE A 295 15.58 13.90 2.38
CA ILE A 295 14.70 14.90 3.02
C ILE A 295 15.23 15.41 4.36
N ARG A 296 16.31 14.79 4.86
CA ARG A 296 16.98 15.04 6.15
C ARG A 296 16.06 14.82 7.35
N VAL A 297 15.35 13.70 7.36
CA VAL A 297 14.44 13.27 8.45
C VAL A 297 14.65 11.78 8.70
N THR A 298 14.66 11.36 9.96
CA THR A 298 14.63 9.93 10.31
C THR A 298 13.22 9.38 10.08
N LEU A 299 13.10 8.39 9.20
CA LEU A 299 11.86 7.69 8.84
C LEU A 299 11.89 6.24 9.31
#